data_AF-A0A1Q2CH78-F1
#
_entry.id   AF-A0A1Q2CH78-F1
#
_cell.length_a   1.000
_cell.length_b   1.000
_cell.length_c   1.000
_cell.angle_alpha   90.00
_cell.angle_beta   90.00
_cell.angle_gamma   90.00
#
_symmetry.space_group_name_H-M   'P 1'
#
loop_
_entity.id
_entity.type
_entity.pdbx_description
1 polymer ?
#
loop_
_entity_poly.entity_id
_entity_poly.type
_entity_poly.pdbx_seq_one_letter_code
_entity_poly.pdbx_strand_id
1 'polypeptide(L)'
;MILVETRSLGSEAFVAEGDVAHVEVPVDPRSGVSVSDQDEGISISLPKNAVFSDGVPTDDGSVVFESVDGRTEGVVVEALDDGSVQLQTVLGGPEADHDLEYQLGVPAEARVELSENGTVLVFGADDSLLGGLATPWAVDATGADVKTYFSLEGAKVTQHVITGDSTAYPVTTDPWLGIALISSVTRKYDSVNGGSRFYVYPTWWGRGGAGAAARWSAWSEARSKGVWDNSSLRNQFYCHYDTRPVTTFKSSWNLENWRSDKGYWGFSCVVQLGRWANDSRKKRRSVGSHWSSRARSSDPWCGGGLRCRRGIGVRRGRRESRPHPGCGAVGSRRTFGTPAAGRGVRHVCPRSRTTRPGKGRRSDAVGCGRGSRNATFRAPWVADHRGIRLADRTGPFHAIDEAARLVR
;
A
#
# COMPACT_ATOMS: atom_id res chain seq x y z
N MET A 1 3.42 -12.69 8.92
CA MET A 1 2.15 -12.57 9.66
C MET A 1 2.53 -11.76 10.88
N ILE A 2 2.54 -10.45 10.71
CA ILE A 2 2.72 -9.50 11.81
C ILE A 2 1.36 -9.49 12.49
N LEU A 3 1.33 -9.73 13.80
CA LEU A 3 0.10 -9.66 14.57
C LEU A 3 -0.24 -8.18 14.72
N VAL A 4 -1.26 -7.72 14.00
CA VAL A 4 -1.92 -6.46 14.37
C VAL A 4 -2.75 -6.76 15.60
N GLU A 5 -2.35 -6.27 16.78
CA GLU A 5 -3.22 -6.32 17.95
C GLU A 5 -4.27 -5.21 17.78
N THR A 6 -5.45 -5.58 17.29
CA THR A 6 -6.59 -4.66 17.25
C THR A 6 -7.15 -4.52 18.66
N ARG A 7 -7.16 -3.29 19.17
CA ARG A 7 -7.76 -3.01 20.47
C ARG A 7 -8.61 -1.75 20.36
N SER A 8 -9.94 -1.93 20.38
CA SER A 8 -10.83 -0.81 20.72
C SER A 8 -10.51 -0.38 22.15
N LEU A 9 -9.89 0.79 22.31
CA LEU A 9 -9.73 1.45 23.60
C LEU A 9 -11.05 2.15 23.96
N GLY A 10 -12.12 1.36 24.14
CA GLY A 10 -13.44 1.92 24.43
C GLY A 10 -14.06 2.70 23.26
N SER A 11 -15.19 3.34 23.53
CA SER A 11 -16.08 3.98 22.54
C SER A 11 -15.52 5.24 21.86
N GLU A 12 -14.21 5.49 21.91
CA GLU A 12 -13.63 6.78 21.50
C GLU A 12 -12.73 6.68 20.25
N ALA A 13 -12.13 5.51 19.98
CA ALA A 13 -11.32 5.29 18.78
C ALA A 13 -11.19 3.79 18.43
N PHE A 14 -10.96 3.51 17.15
CA PHE A 14 -10.36 2.25 16.70
C PHE A 14 -8.83 2.40 16.66
N VAL A 15 -8.11 1.37 17.10
CA VAL A 15 -6.64 1.36 17.15
C VAL A 15 -6.12 0.06 16.55
N ALA A 16 -5.17 0.20 15.62
CA ALA A 16 -4.39 -0.88 15.04
C ALA A 16 -2.92 -0.70 15.39
N GLU A 17 -2.38 -1.65 16.16
CA GLU A 17 -0.98 -1.70 16.55
C GLU A 17 -0.22 -2.68 15.67
N GLY A 18 0.77 -2.21 14.91
CA GLY A 18 1.63 -3.06 14.09
C GLY A 18 3.12 -2.82 14.35
N ASP A 19 3.96 -3.76 13.91
CA ASP A 19 5.43 -3.64 13.99
C ASP A 19 5.99 -2.47 13.15
N VAL A 20 5.18 -1.91 12.24
CA VAL A 20 5.59 -0.89 11.27
C VAL A 20 5.04 0.49 11.62
N ALA A 21 3.83 0.57 12.16
CA ALA A 21 3.20 1.81 12.57
C ALA A 21 2.06 1.53 13.56
N HIS A 22 1.76 2.53 14.37
CA HIS A 22 0.56 2.70 15.17
C HIS A 22 -0.45 3.53 14.39
N VAL A 23 -1.68 3.02 14.24
CA VAL A 23 -2.79 3.72 13.59
C VAL A 23 -3.92 3.92 14.59
N GLU A 24 -4.38 5.17 14.71
CA GLU A 24 -5.55 5.54 15.50
C GLU A 24 -6.59 6.23 14.61
N VAL A 25 -7.81 5.69 14.63
CA VAL A 25 -8.99 6.22 13.94
C VAL A 25 -10.01 6.65 15.00
N PRO A 26 -10.03 7.93 15.40
CA PRO A 26 -10.99 8.43 16.37
C PRO A 26 -12.43 8.30 15.87
N VAL A 27 -13.40 7.99 16.74
CA VAL A 27 -14.82 8.01 16.34
C VAL A 27 -15.38 9.43 16.24
N ASP A 28 -14.74 10.43 16.86
CA ASP A 28 -15.11 11.84 16.66
C ASP A 28 -14.63 12.31 15.27
N PRO A 29 -15.54 12.63 14.33
CA PRO A 29 -15.18 12.98 12.95
C PRO A 29 -14.40 14.30 12.85
N ARG A 30 -14.31 15.08 13.93
CA ARG A 30 -13.54 16.33 13.97
C ARG A 30 -12.06 16.09 14.23
N SER A 31 -11.74 14.95 14.86
CA SER A 31 -10.39 14.50 15.13
C SER A 31 -9.76 13.90 13.87
N GLY A 32 -8.45 14.06 13.71
CA GLY A 32 -7.72 13.49 12.59
C GLY A 32 -7.43 12.01 12.81
N VAL A 33 -7.43 11.24 11.73
CA VAL A 33 -6.89 9.88 11.69
C VAL A 33 -5.37 9.98 11.71
N SER A 34 -4.70 9.34 12.66
CA SER A 34 -3.24 9.45 12.84
C SER A 34 -2.52 8.15 12.52
N VAL A 35 -1.36 8.29 11.89
CA VAL A 35 -0.40 7.22 11.62
C VAL A 35 0.94 7.64 12.18
N SER A 36 1.54 6.80 13.02
CA SER A 36 2.78 7.12 13.74
C SER A 36 3.72 5.91 13.87
N ASP A 37 5.02 6.15 13.93
CA ASP A 37 6.04 5.18 14.35
C ASP A 37 6.72 5.77 15.59
N GLN A 38 6.59 5.08 16.73
CA GLN A 38 6.96 5.61 18.04
C GLN A 38 6.22 6.93 18.33
N ASP A 39 6.96 8.01 18.61
CA ASP A 39 6.40 9.32 18.94
C ASP A 39 6.31 10.27 17.73
N GLU A 40 6.70 9.83 16.53
CA GLU A 40 6.66 10.61 15.30
C GLU A 40 5.53 10.15 14.39
N GLY A 41 4.74 11.08 13.86
CA GLY A 41 3.62 10.75 13.02
C GLY A 41 2.99 11.94 12.33
N ILE A 42 2.05 11.63 11.46
CA ILE A 42 1.21 12.60 10.76
C ILE A 42 -0.25 12.16 10.84
N SER A 43 -1.17 13.11 10.72
CA SER A 43 -2.60 12.83 10.71
C SER A 43 -3.27 13.44 9.49
N ILE A 44 -4.46 12.94 9.15
CA ILE A 44 -5.34 13.50 8.14
C ILE A 44 -6.76 13.61 8.71
N SER A 45 -7.43 14.74 8.52
CA SER A 45 -8.84 14.86 8.86
C SER A 45 -9.73 14.11 7.87
N LEU A 46 -10.99 13.85 8.23
CA LEU A 46 -12.04 13.64 7.22
C LEU A 46 -12.25 14.90 6.35
N PRO A 47 -12.96 14.84 5.21
CA PRO A 47 -13.28 16.01 4.40
C PRO A 47 -13.93 17.12 5.23
N LYS A 48 -13.24 18.25 5.41
CA LYS A 48 -13.66 19.38 6.26
C LYS A 48 -14.85 20.15 5.72
N ASN A 49 -15.12 20.04 4.42
CA ASN A 49 -16.27 20.64 3.77
C ASN A 49 -17.54 19.77 3.85
N ALA A 50 -17.49 18.61 4.50
CA ALA A 50 -18.66 17.79 4.82
C ALA A 50 -18.84 17.64 6.34
N VAL A 51 -20.05 17.30 6.76
CA VAL A 51 -20.38 17.03 8.17
C VAL A 51 -20.71 15.55 8.33
N PHE A 52 -20.12 14.91 9.32
CA PHE A 52 -20.30 13.50 9.59
C PHE A 52 -20.86 13.24 11.00
N SER A 53 -21.52 12.10 11.17
CA SER A 53 -21.84 11.53 12.47
C SER A 53 -20.61 10.88 13.13
N ASP A 54 -20.75 10.49 14.39
CA ASP A 54 -19.71 9.71 15.06
C ASP A 54 -19.46 8.40 14.31
N GLY A 55 -18.18 8.06 14.17
CA GLY A 55 -17.71 6.87 13.48
C GLY A 55 -18.19 5.58 14.16
N VAL A 56 -18.58 4.61 13.34
CA VAL A 56 -18.98 3.28 13.80
C VAL A 56 -17.89 2.28 13.38
N PRO A 57 -17.11 1.74 14.33
CA PRO A 57 -16.18 0.66 14.05
C PRO A 57 -16.91 -0.60 13.60
N THR A 58 -16.31 -1.32 12.66
CA THR A 58 -16.80 -2.59 12.12
C THR A 58 -15.93 -3.76 12.55
N ASP A 59 -16.43 -4.99 12.39
CA ASP A 59 -15.69 -6.21 12.73
C ASP A 59 -14.47 -6.46 11.83
N ASP A 60 -14.42 -5.84 10.65
CA ASP A 60 -13.29 -5.93 9.71
C ASP A 60 -12.18 -4.91 9.97
N GLY A 61 -12.31 -4.08 11.02
CA GLY A 61 -11.28 -3.13 11.42
C GLY A 61 -11.35 -1.80 10.67
N SER A 62 -12.43 -1.52 9.96
CA SER A 62 -12.73 -0.20 9.42
C SER A 62 -13.60 0.64 10.37
N VAL A 63 -13.68 1.93 10.12
CA VAL A 63 -14.58 2.87 10.79
C VAL A 63 -15.39 3.61 9.75
N VAL A 64 -16.72 3.55 9.88
CA VAL A 64 -17.65 4.16 8.94
C VAL A 64 -18.20 5.46 9.52
N PHE A 65 -18.08 6.54 8.77
CA PHE A 65 -18.62 7.86 9.08
C PHE A 65 -19.74 8.19 8.08
N GLU A 66 -20.97 8.30 8.56
CA GLU A 66 -22.09 8.68 7.72
C GLU A 66 -22.13 10.20 7.55
N SER A 67 -22.39 10.66 6.33
CA SER A 67 -22.61 12.07 6.05
C SER A 67 -23.99 12.51 6.58
N VAL A 68 -24.04 13.69 7.22
CA VAL A 68 -25.29 14.26 7.76
C VAL A 68 -25.77 15.49 7.00
N ASP A 69 -24.97 16.04 6.10
CA ASP A 69 -25.30 17.23 5.30
C ASP A 69 -25.56 16.92 3.82
N GLY A 70 -25.36 15.66 3.40
CA GLY A 70 -25.61 15.18 2.04
C GLY A 70 -24.60 15.65 1.00
N ARG A 71 -23.49 16.29 1.40
CA ARG A 71 -22.41 16.69 0.47
C ARG A 71 -21.56 15.52 0.01
N THR A 72 -21.56 14.44 0.78
CA THR A 72 -21.06 13.11 0.42
C THR A 72 -22.08 12.07 0.92
N GLU A 73 -21.90 10.79 0.57
CA GLU A 73 -22.66 9.69 1.19
C GLU A 73 -22.03 9.24 2.52
N GLY A 74 -20.70 9.33 2.63
CA GLY A 74 -19.96 8.95 3.82
C GLY A 74 -18.49 8.68 3.52
N VAL A 75 -17.75 8.34 4.57
CA VAL A 75 -16.34 7.95 4.51
C VAL A 75 -16.14 6.63 5.24
N VAL A 76 -15.39 5.72 4.63
CA VAL A 76 -14.88 4.51 5.28
C VAL A 76 -13.38 4.68 5.47
N VAL A 77 -12.94 4.59 6.72
CA VAL A 77 -11.52 4.63 7.08
C VAL A 77 -11.05 3.22 7.40
N GLU A 78 -10.02 2.74 6.72
CA GLU A 78 -9.45 1.41 6.90
C GLU A 78 -7.98 1.52 7.31
N ALA A 79 -7.63 0.91 8.45
CA ALA A 79 -6.25 0.70 8.85
C ALA A 79 -5.73 -0.59 8.20
N LEU A 80 -4.56 -0.52 7.56
CA LEU A 80 -4.02 -1.63 6.76
C LEU A 80 -2.84 -2.31 7.45
N ASP A 81 -2.65 -3.59 7.14
CA ASP A 81 -1.60 -4.44 7.73
C ASP A 81 -0.16 -3.92 7.56
N ASP A 82 0.08 -3.02 6.61
CA ASP A 82 1.39 -2.41 6.37
C ASP A 82 1.61 -1.09 7.12
N GLY A 83 0.68 -0.72 8.02
CA GLY A 83 0.73 0.48 8.83
C GLY A 83 0.26 1.75 8.12
N SER A 84 -0.37 1.62 6.95
CA SER A 84 -0.99 2.74 6.23
C SER A 84 -2.49 2.81 6.48
N VAL A 85 -3.11 3.91 6.06
CA VAL A 85 -4.55 4.15 6.18
C VAL A 85 -5.14 4.54 4.84
N GLN A 86 -6.32 4.03 4.56
CA GLN A 86 -7.15 4.39 3.42
C GLN A 86 -8.40 5.16 3.88
N LEU A 87 -8.79 6.22 3.16
CA LEU A 87 -9.99 7.02 3.49
C LEU A 87 -10.93 7.07 2.27
N GLN A 88 -11.78 6.06 2.13
CA GLN A 88 -12.67 5.95 0.97
C GLN A 88 -13.90 6.85 1.16
N THR A 89 -13.97 7.96 0.42
CA THR A 89 -15.13 8.86 0.38
C THR A 89 -16.03 8.51 -0.80
N VAL A 90 -17.34 8.45 -0.57
CA VAL A 90 -18.33 8.14 -1.59
C VAL A 90 -19.12 9.39 -1.97
N LEU A 91 -19.10 9.73 -3.25
CA LEU A 91 -19.87 10.82 -3.85
C LEU A 91 -21.13 10.22 -4.50
N GLY A 92 -22.31 10.52 -3.94
CA GLY A 92 -23.56 9.86 -4.31
C GLY A 92 -24.17 10.30 -5.64
N GLY A 93 -23.81 11.49 -6.13
CA GLY A 93 -24.42 12.08 -7.31
C GLY A 93 -23.69 13.33 -7.80
N PRO A 94 -24.16 13.93 -8.91
CA PRO A 94 -23.56 15.14 -9.47
C PRO A 94 -23.61 16.35 -8.54
N GLU A 95 -24.56 16.39 -7.61
CA GLU A 95 -24.73 17.45 -6.61
C GLU A 95 -23.81 17.30 -5.38
N ALA A 96 -23.06 16.20 -5.27
CA ALA A 96 -22.09 16.01 -4.19
C ALA A 96 -20.90 16.97 -4.35
N ASP A 97 -20.16 17.21 -3.27
CA ASP A 97 -18.91 17.97 -3.33
C ASP A 97 -17.84 17.18 -4.08
N HIS A 98 -17.32 17.76 -5.15
CA HIS A 98 -16.25 17.17 -5.97
C HIS A 98 -14.86 17.68 -5.59
N ASP A 99 -14.80 18.68 -4.72
CA ASP A 99 -13.57 19.17 -4.09
C ASP A 99 -13.62 18.76 -2.62
N LEU A 100 -12.78 17.80 -2.23
CA LEU A 100 -12.72 17.28 -0.87
C LEU A 100 -11.53 17.89 -0.13
N GLU A 101 -11.79 18.63 0.94
CA GLU A 101 -10.78 19.36 1.69
C GLU A 101 -10.28 18.57 2.90
N TYR A 102 -9.01 18.19 2.90
CA TYR A 102 -8.36 17.50 4.00
C TYR A 102 -7.36 18.42 4.70
N GLN A 103 -7.28 18.32 6.02
CA GLN A 103 -6.24 18.98 6.80
C GLN A 103 -5.22 17.94 7.26
N LEU A 104 -3.96 18.11 6.86
CA LEU A 104 -2.87 17.33 7.44
C LEU A 104 -2.46 17.92 8.79
N GLY A 105 -2.35 17.05 9.79
CA GLY A 105 -1.65 17.34 11.04
C GLY A 105 -0.21 16.90 10.89
N VAL A 106 0.71 17.86 10.92
CA VAL A 106 2.14 17.64 10.76
C VAL A 106 2.91 18.33 11.88
N PRO A 107 4.10 17.86 12.26
CA PRO A 107 4.94 18.52 13.25
C PRO A 107 5.23 19.98 12.88
N ALA A 108 5.57 20.79 13.89
CA ALA A 108 6.02 22.16 13.64
C ALA A 108 7.23 22.15 12.69
N GLU A 109 7.29 23.15 11.81
CA GLU A 109 8.36 23.30 10.79
C GLU A 109 8.41 22.20 9.72
N ALA A 110 7.47 21.25 9.72
CA ALA A 110 7.33 20.29 8.63
C ALA A 110 6.88 20.99 7.34
N ARG A 111 7.35 20.43 6.22
CA ARG A 111 7.12 20.96 4.88
C ARG A 111 6.32 19.97 4.05
N VAL A 112 5.21 20.44 3.50
CA VAL A 112 4.32 19.64 2.65
C VAL A 112 4.57 20.00 1.19
N GLU A 113 4.81 19.01 0.35
CA GLU A 113 5.11 19.18 -1.07
C GLU A 113 4.21 18.34 -1.96
N LEU A 114 3.76 18.91 -3.08
CA LEU A 114 3.12 18.16 -4.15
C LEU A 114 4.17 17.80 -5.20
N SER A 115 4.39 16.51 -5.40
CA SER A 115 5.29 15.99 -6.42
C SER A 115 4.65 16.02 -7.82
N GLU A 116 5.46 16.03 -8.87
CA GLU A 116 4.98 16.06 -10.27
C GLU A 116 4.03 14.89 -10.63
N ASN A 117 4.18 13.75 -9.95
CA ASN A 117 3.33 12.57 -10.13
C ASN A 117 2.04 12.61 -9.30
N GLY A 118 1.73 13.72 -8.62
CA GLY A 118 0.53 13.91 -7.82
C GLY A 118 0.59 13.35 -6.40
N THR A 119 1.74 12.82 -5.95
CA THR A 119 1.96 12.40 -4.56
C THR A 119 2.16 13.63 -3.67
N VAL A 120 1.55 13.65 -2.49
CA VAL A 120 1.87 14.64 -1.45
C VAL A 120 2.92 14.03 -0.51
N LEU A 121 4.02 14.73 -0.26
CA LEU A 121 5.09 14.30 0.63
C LEU A 121 5.21 15.27 1.81
N VAL A 122 5.46 14.74 3.00
CA VAL A 122 5.68 15.52 4.22
C VAL A 122 7.11 15.28 4.68
N PHE A 123 7.89 16.35 4.75
CA PHE A 123 9.27 16.34 5.24
C PHE A 123 9.37 17.03 6.59
N GLY A 124 10.17 16.48 7.51
CA GLY A 124 10.53 17.13 8.76
C GLY A 124 11.53 18.28 8.55
N ALA A 125 11.84 19.00 9.62
CA ALA A 125 12.78 20.12 9.61
C ALA A 125 14.22 19.69 9.22
N ASP A 126 14.55 18.40 9.37
CA ASP A 126 15.84 17.79 9.03
C ASP A 126 15.85 17.14 7.62
N ASP A 127 14.85 17.43 6.80
CA ASP A 127 14.60 16.82 5.47
C ASP A 127 14.32 15.30 5.51
N SER A 128 14.06 14.73 6.69
CA SER A 128 13.54 13.36 6.79
C SER A 128 12.13 13.27 6.23
N LEU A 129 11.78 12.15 5.57
CA LEU A 129 10.40 11.93 5.12
C LEU A 129 9.59 11.40 6.29
N LEU A 130 8.55 12.14 6.70
CA LEU A 130 7.62 11.76 7.76
C LEU A 130 6.44 10.93 7.23
N GLY A 131 6.11 11.07 5.95
CA GLY A 131 5.05 10.32 5.29
C GLY A 131 4.46 11.08 4.11
N GLY A 132 3.23 10.73 3.73
CA GLY A 132 2.54 11.43 2.65
C GLY A 132 1.26 10.76 2.19
N LEU A 133 0.63 11.40 1.19
CA LEU A 133 -0.53 10.87 0.50
C LEU A 133 -0.13 10.34 -0.88
N ALA A 134 -0.57 9.13 -1.20
CA ALA A 134 -0.36 8.55 -2.53
C ALA A 134 -1.08 9.36 -3.60
N THR A 135 -0.61 9.25 -4.85
CA THR A 135 -1.33 9.82 -5.98
C THR A 135 -2.80 9.42 -5.90
N PRO A 136 -3.75 10.38 -5.93
CA PRO A 136 -5.14 10.08 -5.68
C PRO A 136 -5.71 9.26 -6.84
N TRP A 137 -6.70 8.44 -6.52
CA TRP A 137 -7.51 7.75 -7.50
C TRP A 137 -8.99 7.97 -7.21
N ALA A 138 -9.80 7.83 -8.26
CA ALA A 138 -11.24 7.85 -8.16
C ALA A 138 -11.80 6.88 -9.20
N VAL A 139 -12.85 6.15 -8.85
CA VAL A 139 -13.56 5.25 -9.77
C VAL A 139 -15.05 5.46 -9.67
N ASP A 140 -15.74 5.31 -10.79
CA ASP A 140 -17.18 5.43 -10.88
C ASP A 140 -17.89 4.09 -10.57
N ALA A 141 -19.22 4.06 -10.59
CA ALA A 141 -20.01 2.88 -10.26
C ALA A 141 -19.82 1.69 -11.24
N THR A 142 -19.27 1.95 -12.42
CA THR A 142 -18.90 0.92 -13.40
C THR A 142 -17.47 0.40 -13.20
N GLY A 143 -16.72 1.03 -12.30
CA GLY A 143 -15.29 0.79 -12.09
C GLY A 143 -14.40 1.51 -13.10
N ALA A 144 -14.93 2.50 -13.83
CA ALA A 144 -14.12 3.31 -14.73
C ALA A 144 -13.35 4.38 -13.96
N ASP A 145 -12.10 4.63 -14.36
CA ASP A 145 -11.27 5.67 -13.76
C ASP A 145 -11.91 7.05 -13.95
N VAL A 146 -12.06 7.78 -12.85
CA VAL A 146 -12.45 9.19 -12.83
C VAL A 146 -11.20 10.01 -12.59
N LYS A 147 -10.99 11.04 -13.42
CA LYS A 147 -9.82 11.90 -13.28
C LYS A 147 -9.85 12.59 -11.91
N THR A 148 -8.75 12.49 -11.17
CA THR A 148 -8.59 13.19 -9.88
C THR A 148 -7.15 13.65 -9.68
N TYR A 149 -6.96 14.67 -8.86
CA TYR A 149 -5.64 15.21 -8.49
C TYR A 149 -5.72 16.02 -7.19
N PHE A 150 -4.59 16.20 -6.52
CA PHE A 150 -4.49 17.09 -5.35
C PHE A 150 -4.02 18.51 -5.72
N SER A 151 -4.44 19.49 -4.93
CA SER A 151 -3.81 20.80 -4.80
C SER A 151 -3.47 21.09 -3.33
N LEU A 152 -2.53 22.01 -3.08
CA LEU A 152 -2.04 22.32 -1.75
C LEU A 152 -2.15 23.81 -1.41
N GLU A 153 -2.55 24.09 -0.18
CA GLU A 153 -2.41 25.38 0.48
C GLU A 153 -1.80 25.16 1.88
N GLY A 154 -0.47 25.19 1.97
CA GLY A 154 0.23 24.77 3.19
C GLY A 154 -0.01 23.29 3.49
N ALA A 155 -0.58 22.98 4.65
CA ALA A 155 -0.96 21.63 5.06
C ALA A 155 -2.42 21.26 4.73
N LYS A 156 -3.17 22.17 4.11
CA LYS A 156 -4.49 21.87 3.53
C LYS A 156 -4.28 21.21 2.18
N VAL A 157 -4.88 20.03 2.00
CA VAL A 157 -4.88 19.25 0.76
C VAL A 157 -6.30 19.26 0.22
N THR A 158 -6.51 19.71 -1.01
CA THR A 158 -7.80 19.55 -1.68
C THR A 158 -7.68 18.49 -2.75
N GLN A 159 -8.53 17.48 -2.68
CA GLN A 159 -8.67 16.50 -3.75
C GLN A 159 -9.78 16.94 -4.69
N HIS A 160 -9.43 17.13 -5.96
CA HIS A 160 -10.36 17.47 -7.02
C HIS A 160 -10.79 16.19 -7.75
N VAL A 161 -12.08 15.92 -7.83
CA VAL A 161 -12.67 14.81 -8.60
C VAL A 161 -13.36 15.39 -9.83
N ILE A 162 -12.85 15.09 -11.01
CA ILE A 162 -13.34 15.69 -12.26
C ILE A 162 -14.34 14.74 -12.91
N THR A 163 -15.61 15.04 -12.69
CA THR A 163 -16.74 14.28 -13.26
C THR A 163 -17.30 14.96 -14.51
N GLY A 164 -18.13 14.24 -15.26
CA GLY A 164 -18.87 14.77 -16.40
C GLY A 164 -20.11 13.92 -16.71
N ASP A 165 -20.79 14.22 -17.81
CA ASP A 165 -22.07 13.58 -18.17
C ASP A 165 -22.00 12.05 -18.29
N SER A 166 -20.81 11.50 -18.56
CA SER A 166 -20.59 10.05 -18.67
C SER A 166 -20.22 9.37 -17.35
N THR A 167 -20.02 10.12 -16.26
CA THR A 167 -19.64 9.56 -14.96
C THR A 167 -20.83 8.85 -14.33
N ALA A 168 -20.68 7.56 -14.03
CA ALA A 168 -21.71 6.79 -13.33
C ALA A 168 -21.55 6.92 -11.81
N TYR A 169 -22.60 7.36 -11.13
CA TYR A 169 -22.59 7.47 -9.66
C TYR A 169 -23.04 6.17 -8.97
N PRO A 170 -22.55 5.88 -7.76
CA PRO A 170 -21.62 6.71 -6.98
C PRO A 170 -20.17 6.67 -7.50
N VAL A 171 -19.42 7.75 -7.22
CA VAL A 171 -17.96 7.79 -7.41
C VAL A 171 -17.31 7.54 -6.06
N THR A 172 -16.34 6.63 -6.00
CA THR A 172 -15.50 6.40 -4.81
C THR A 172 -14.12 7.00 -5.03
N THR A 173 -13.60 7.68 -4.02
CA THR A 173 -12.28 8.30 -4.07
C THR A 173 -11.54 8.17 -2.74
N ASP A 174 -10.21 8.25 -2.78
CA ASP A 174 -9.38 7.83 -1.66
C ASP A 174 -8.03 8.56 -1.59
N PRO A 175 -7.79 9.40 -0.57
CA PRO A 175 -6.44 9.69 -0.12
C PRO A 175 -5.90 8.54 0.75
N TRP A 176 -4.84 7.91 0.26
CA TRP A 176 -4.09 6.88 0.98
C TRP A 176 -2.90 7.48 1.73
N LEU A 177 -2.90 7.40 3.07
CA LEU A 177 -1.87 7.93 3.96
C LEU A 177 -0.87 6.85 4.38
N GLY A 178 0.43 7.09 4.19
CA GLY A 178 1.48 6.17 4.64
C GLY A 178 2.72 6.88 5.18
N ILE A 179 3.38 6.26 6.17
CA ILE A 179 4.62 6.78 6.78
C ILE A 179 5.84 5.88 6.52
N ALA A 180 5.68 4.56 6.56
CA ALA A 180 6.79 3.61 6.41
C ALA A 180 6.96 3.16 4.95
N LEU A 181 8.20 3.14 4.44
CA LEU A 181 8.53 2.69 3.09
C LEU A 181 8.96 1.21 3.07
N ILE A 182 9.50 0.70 4.18
CA ILE A 182 10.09 -0.64 4.29
C ILE A 182 9.45 -1.39 5.45
N SER A 183 8.62 -2.42 5.20
CA SER A 183 8.02 -3.18 6.29
C SER A 183 9.06 -3.92 7.12
N SER A 184 10.03 -4.60 6.48
CA SER A 184 11.05 -5.36 7.20
C SER A 184 12.28 -5.66 6.35
N VAL A 185 13.36 -6.08 7.01
CA VAL A 185 14.55 -6.62 6.37
C VAL A 185 14.90 -7.94 7.03
N THR A 186 15.06 -9.00 6.24
CA THR A 186 15.63 -10.27 6.72
C THR A 186 17.00 -10.52 6.12
N ARG A 187 17.88 -11.19 6.87
CA ARG A 187 19.24 -11.48 6.46
C ARG A 187 19.50 -12.97 6.46
N LYS A 188 20.07 -13.48 5.37
CA LYS A 188 20.51 -14.89 5.25
C LYS A 188 21.94 -14.96 4.74
N TYR A 189 22.78 -15.73 5.43
CA TYR A 189 24.12 -16.03 4.94
C TYR A 189 24.03 -17.04 3.78
N ASP A 190 24.74 -16.73 2.69
CA ASP A 190 24.89 -17.53 1.48
C ASP A 190 26.30 -18.15 1.51
N SER A 191 26.38 -19.42 1.92
CA SER A 191 27.65 -20.13 2.05
C SER A 191 28.32 -20.43 0.72
N VAL A 192 27.58 -20.40 -0.39
CA VAL A 192 28.11 -20.64 -1.73
C VAL A 192 28.89 -19.43 -2.21
N ASN A 193 28.36 -18.22 -1.98
CA ASN A 193 28.99 -16.98 -2.41
C ASN A 193 29.87 -16.33 -1.33
N GLY A 194 29.81 -16.82 -0.09
CA GLY A 194 30.62 -16.30 1.02
C GLY A 194 30.18 -14.91 1.48
N GLY A 195 28.86 -14.69 1.64
CA GLY A 195 28.33 -13.38 2.03
C GLY A 195 26.89 -13.43 2.53
N SER A 196 26.33 -12.29 2.93
CA SER A 196 24.94 -12.14 3.36
C SER A 196 24.07 -11.56 2.26
N ARG A 197 22.89 -12.16 2.07
CA ARG A 197 21.79 -11.62 1.29
C ARG A 197 20.80 -10.96 2.24
N PHE A 198 20.42 -9.73 1.91
CA PHE A 198 19.38 -8.97 2.58
C PHE A 198 18.12 -9.02 1.73
N TYR A 199 17.01 -9.44 2.31
CA TYR A 199 15.70 -9.38 1.68
C TYR A 199 14.98 -8.17 2.26
N VAL A 200 14.83 -7.12 1.46
CA VAL A 200 14.16 -5.90 1.86
C VAL A 200 12.71 -5.97 1.39
N TYR A 201 11.77 -5.88 2.31
CA TYR A 201 10.33 -5.95 2.02
C TYR A 201 9.77 -4.52 2.09
N PRO A 202 9.39 -3.91 0.96
CA PRO A 202 8.74 -2.61 0.99
C PRO A 202 7.28 -2.73 1.44
N THR A 203 6.75 -1.68 2.07
CA THR A 203 5.30 -1.48 2.26
C THR A 203 4.63 -1.19 0.91
N TRP A 204 3.30 -1.09 0.86
CA TRP A 204 2.62 -0.58 -0.33
C TRP A 204 3.05 0.87 -0.61
N TRP A 205 3.14 1.70 0.43
CA TRP A 205 3.62 3.08 0.35
C TRP A 205 5.01 3.17 -0.29
N GLY A 206 6.00 2.39 0.18
CA GLY A 206 7.35 2.40 -0.41
C GLY A 206 7.43 1.72 -1.77
N ARG A 207 6.51 0.81 -2.11
CA ARG A 207 6.48 0.13 -3.41
C ARG A 207 5.86 0.97 -4.52
N GLY A 208 4.81 1.72 -4.22
CA GLY A 208 4.01 2.42 -5.21
C GLY A 208 3.73 3.88 -4.85
N GLY A 209 3.26 4.11 -3.62
CA GLY A 209 2.69 5.40 -3.22
C GLY A 209 3.67 6.57 -3.16
N ALA A 210 4.83 6.40 -2.52
CA ALA A 210 5.74 7.50 -2.16
C ALA A 210 6.53 8.14 -3.32
N GLY A 211 6.40 7.62 -4.53
CA GLY A 211 7.12 8.17 -5.68
C GLY A 211 8.65 8.00 -5.62
N ALA A 212 9.34 8.52 -6.64
CA ALA A 212 10.80 8.38 -6.77
C ALA A 212 11.59 9.27 -5.79
N ALA A 213 11.00 10.39 -5.35
CA ALA A 213 11.63 11.33 -4.43
C ALA A 213 11.98 10.68 -3.07
N ALA A 214 11.16 9.75 -2.59
CA ALA A 214 11.37 9.04 -1.32
C ALA A 214 12.52 8.00 -1.33
N ARG A 215 13.26 7.83 -2.45
CA ARG A 215 14.33 6.82 -2.58
C ARG A 215 15.38 6.88 -1.47
N TRP A 216 15.75 8.09 -1.05
CA TRP A 216 16.81 8.32 -0.08
C TRP A 216 16.34 7.95 1.33
N SER A 217 15.12 8.36 1.68
CA SER A 217 14.44 7.96 2.91
C SER A 217 14.24 6.45 2.97
N ALA A 218 13.82 5.82 1.87
CA ALA A 218 13.65 4.37 1.79
C ALA A 218 14.96 3.62 2.05
N TRP A 219 16.08 4.14 1.55
CA TRP A 219 17.40 3.57 1.86
C TRP A 219 17.79 3.77 3.32
N SER A 220 17.48 4.93 3.90
CA SER A 220 17.71 5.19 5.32
C SER A 220 16.96 4.19 6.21
N GLU A 221 15.68 3.95 5.90
CA GLU A 221 14.84 3.00 6.62
C GLU A 221 15.30 1.55 6.43
N ALA A 222 15.72 1.16 5.23
CA ALA A 222 16.29 -0.16 5.01
C ALA A 222 17.56 -0.39 5.86
N ARG A 223 18.39 0.66 6.05
CA ARG A 223 19.57 0.60 6.92
C ARG A 223 19.18 0.49 8.39
N SER A 224 18.24 1.29 8.88
CA SER A 224 17.78 1.21 10.27
C SER A 224 17.20 -0.17 10.60
N LYS A 225 16.58 -0.82 9.61
CA LYS A 225 16.05 -2.19 9.72
C LYS A 225 17.08 -3.31 9.48
N GLY A 226 18.35 -2.96 9.24
CA GLY A 226 19.47 -3.90 9.32
C GLY A 226 20.24 -4.16 8.03
N VAL A 227 19.95 -3.47 6.92
CA VAL A 227 20.84 -3.47 5.75
C VAL A 227 22.15 -2.77 6.10
N TRP A 228 23.29 -3.37 5.75
CA TRP A 228 24.59 -2.75 6.00
C TRP A 228 24.82 -1.53 5.11
N ASP A 229 25.45 -0.50 5.68
CA ASP A 229 25.79 0.71 4.94
C ASP A 229 27.07 0.53 4.13
N ASN A 230 26.91 0.23 2.85
CA ASN A 230 27.99 0.31 1.87
C ASN A 230 27.45 0.66 0.48
N SER A 231 28.34 1.15 -0.38
CA SER A 231 27.97 1.66 -1.70
C SER A 231 27.37 0.61 -2.63
N SER A 232 27.85 -0.65 -2.56
CA SER A 232 27.31 -1.75 -3.37
C SER A 232 25.85 -2.05 -3.03
N LEU A 233 25.52 -2.23 -1.75
CA LEU A 233 24.16 -2.50 -1.30
C LEU A 233 23.23 -1.32 -1.58
N ARG A 234 23.72 -0.08 -1.39
CA ARG A 234 22.98 1.14 -1.72
C ARG A 234 22.64 1.22 -3.21
N ASN A 235 23.61 0.99 -4.09
CA ASN A 235 23.38 1.04 -5.54
C ASN A 235 22.43 -0.08 -6.01
N GLN A 236 22.52 -1.28 -5.42
CA GLN A 236 21.54 -2.35 -5.65
C GLN A 236 20.14 -1.94 -5.19
N PHE A 237 20.02 -1.32 -4.01
CA PHE A 237 18.75 -0.86 -3.46
C PHE A 237 18.12 0.23 -4.33
N TYR A 238 18.88 1.26 -4.71
CA TYR A 238 18.38 2.31 -5.61
C TYR A 238 17.90 1.73 -6.93
N CYS A 239 18.60 0.73 -7.47
CA CYS A 239 18.14 0.08 -8.67
C CYS A 239 16.78 -0.62 -8.48
N HIS A 240 16.58 -1.29 -7.35
CA HIS A 240 15.30 -1.89 -7.00
C HIS A 240 14.21 -0.84 -6.79
N TYR A 241 14.49 0.23 -6.05
CA TYR A 241 13.54 1.28 -5.76
C TYR A 241 13.13 2.04 -7.03
N ASP A 242 14.07 2.38 -7.90
CA ASP A 242 13.78 3.15 -9.11
C ASP A 242 13.11 2.29 -10.20
N THR A 243 13.30 0.97 -10.17
CA THR A 243 12.61 0.03 -11.07
C THR A 243 11.41 -0.67 -10.41
N ARG A 244 10.97 -0.20 -9.24
CA ARG A 244 9.82 -0.79 -8.52
C ARG A 244 8.53 -0.87 -9.35
N PRO A 245 8.18 0.06 -10.27
CA PRO A 245 6.95 -0.07 -11.06
C PRO A 245 6.94 -1.30 -11.98
N VAL A 246 8.11 -1.79 -12.39
CA VAL A 246 8.24 -2.99 -13.25
C VAL A 246 8.62 -4.24 -12.46
N THR A 247 8.68 -4.16 -11.14
CA THR A 247 9.02 -5.27 -10.24
C THR A 247 8.01 -5.44 -9.10
N THR A 248 6.81 -4.90 -9.26
CA THR A 248 5.71 -4.94 -8.30
C THR A 248 5.39 -6.35 -7.81
N PHE A 249 5.48 -7.35 -8.70
CA PHE A 249 5.24 -8.77 -8.41
C PHE A 249 6.30 -9.45 -7.51
N LYS A 250 7.45 -8.80 -7.25
CA LYS A 250 8.47 -9.36 -6.38
C LYS A 250 8.19 -8.98 -4.93
N SER A 251 8.01 -9.96 -4.05
CA SER A 251 7.77 -9.71 -2.62
C SER A 251 8.91 -8.95 -1.93
N SER A 252 10.16 -9.19 -2.31
CA SER A 252 11.34 -8.51 -1.74
C SER A 252 12.32 -7.98 -2.79
N TRP A 253 13.08 -6.97 -2.39
CA TRP A 253 14.27 -6.46 -3.07
C TRP A 253 15.52 -7.10 -2.43
N ASN A 254 16.21 -7.94 -3.18
CA ASN A 254 17.32 -8.72 -2.64
C ASN A 254 18.64 -8.01 -2.89
N LEU A 255 19.37 -7.72 -1.81
CA LEU A 255 20.68 -7.07 -1.86
C LEU A 255 21.76 -8.06 -1.45
N GLU A 256 22.84 -8.12 -2.23
CA GLU A 256 23.85 -9.19 -2.13
C GLU A 256 25.21 -8.56 -1.82
N ASN A 257 25.71 -8.74 -0.60
CA ASN A 257 26.90 -8.01 -0.14
C ASN A 257 28.22 -8.51 -0.74
N TRP A 258 28.24 -9.72 -1.29
CA TRP A 258 29.42 -10.28 -1.97
C TRP A 258 29.58 -9.72 -3.38
N ARG A 259 28.57 -9.01 -3.91
CA ARG A 259 28.69 -8.35 -5.20
C ARG A 259 29.56 -7.11 -5.07
N SER A 260 30.65 -7.09 -5.83
CA SER A 260 31.42 -5.87 -6.07
C SER A 260 30.49 -4.75 -6.53
N ASP A 261 30.74 -3.54 -6.04
CA ASP A 261 30.00 -2.36 -6.46
C ASP A 261 30.22 -2.12 -7.96
N LYS A 262 29.12 -2.08 -8.73
CA LYS A 262 29.14 -1.77 -10.16
C LYS A 262 28.69 -0.34 -10.44
N GLY A 263 28.45 0.47 -9.41
CA GLY A 263 27.75 1.74 -9.52
C GLY A 263 26.27 1.54 -9.83
N TYR A 264 25.47 2.60 -9.70
CA TYR A 264 24.04 2.59 -9.98
C TYR A 264 23.74 2.03 -11.38
N TRP A 265 24.40 2.55 -12.41
CA TRP A 265 24.19 2.09 -13.80
C TRP A 265 24.69 0.67 -14.07
N GLY A 266 25.74 0.21 -13.37
CA GLY A 266 26.30 -1.12 -13.59
C GLY A 266 25.51 -2.25 -12.95
N PHE A 267 24.71 -1.99 -11.91
CA PHE A 267 23.73 -2.96 -11.40
C PHE A 267 22.54 -3.19 -12.36
N SER A 268 22.58 -2.56 -13.54
CA SER A 268 21.71 -2.89 -14.68
C SER A 268 20.22 -2.69 -14.41
N CYS A 269 19.84 -1.49 -13.98
CA CYS A 269 18.43 -1.06 -13.98
C CYS A 269 17.81 -1.14 -15.39
N VAL A 270 18.66 -1.14 -16.43
CA VAL A 270 18.30 -1.36 -17.85
C VAL A 270 18.02 -2.84 -18.21
N VAL A 271 18.57 -3.83 -17.49
CA VAL A 271 18.43 -5.27 -17.84
C VAL A 271 17.14 -5.88 -17.29
N GLN A 272 16.59 -5.34 -16.19
CA GLN A 272 15.25 -5.71 -15.73
C GLN A 272 14.18 -5.37 -16.79
N LEU A 273 14.36 -4.25 -17.50
CA LEU A 273 13.53 -3.84 -18.65
C LEU A 273 13.90 -4.63 -19.94
N GLY A 274 15.18 -4.86 -20.19
CA GLY A 274 15.67 -5.52 -21.41
C GLY A 274 15.42 -7.04 -21.50
N ARG A 275 15.39 -7.77 -20.37
CA ARG A 275 15.00 -9.20 -20.35
C ARG A 275 13.53 -9.41 -20.70
N TRP A 276 12.66 -8.45 -20.35
CA TRP A 276 11.23 -8.50 -20.65
C TRP A 276 10.96 -8.27 -22.14
N ALA A 277 11.63 -7.30 -22.78
CA ALA A 277 11.54 -7.07 -24.22
C ALA A 277 11.94 -8.30 -25.07
N ASN A 278 12.88 -9.11 -24.57
CA ASN A 278 13.32 -10.33 -25.24
C ASN A 278 12.41 -11.54 -25.00
N ASP A 279 11.74 -11.63 -23.84
CA ASP A 279 10.82 -12.72 -23.53
C ASP A 279 9.46 -12.55 -24.22
N SER A 280 8.99 -11.31 -24.36
CA SER A 280 7.80 -10.94 -25.16
C SER A 280 8.00 -11.21 -26.67
N ARG A 281 9.23 -11.06 -27.18
CA ARG A 281 9.59 -11.44 -28.56
C ARG A 281 9.66 -12.96 -28.77
N LYS A 282 10.09 -13.73 -27.76
CA LYS A 282 10.08 -15.21 -27.83
C LYS A 282 8.67 -15.79 -27.78
N LYS A 283 7.78 -15.25 -26.95
CA LYS A 283 6.35 -15.63 -26.96
C LYS A 283 5.68 -15.32 -28.30
N ARG A 284 5.90 -14.13 -28.90
CA ARG A 284 5.38 -13.80 -30.25
C ARG A 284 5.89 -14.74 -31.35
N ARG A 285 7.12 -15.24 -31.26
CA ARG A 285 7.67 -16.23 -32.22
C ARG A 285 7.07 -17.63 -32.06
N SER A 286 6.67 -18.03 -30.85
CA SER A 286 6.04 -19.35 -30.62
C SER A 286 4.58 -19.42 -31.08
N VAL A 287 3.87 -18.28 -31.13
CA VAL A 287 2.47 -18.20 -31.59
C VAL A 287 2.39 -18.02 -33.12
N GLY A 288 3.44 -17.48 -33.75
CA GLY A 288 3.48 -17.21 -35.19
C GLY A 288 3.84 -18.40 -36.09
N SER A 289 4.07 -19.60 -35.54
CA SER A 289 4.48 -20.79 -36.33
C SER A 289 3.35 -21.80 -36.61
N HIS A 290 2.09 -21.48 -36.28
CA HIS A 290 0.97 -22.42 -36.42
C HIS A 290 -0.16 -22.00 -37.35
N TRP A 291 -0.01 -20.96 -38.17
CA TRP A 291 -1.02 -20.61 -39.19
C TRP A 291 -0.36 -20.03 -40.44
N SER A 292 -0.19 -20.86 -41.47
CA SER A 292 -0.12 -20.43 -42.88
C SER A 292 -0.04 -21.66 -43.79
N SER A 293 -1.19 -22.17 -44.22
CA SER A 293 -1.30 -22.85 -45.50
C SER A 293 -2.68 -22.53 -46.09
N ARG A 294 -2.70 -22.19 -47.38
CA ARG A 294 -3.81 -21.63 -48.21
C ARG A 294 -3.88 -20.09 -48.13
N ALA A 295 -3.83 -19.33 -49.23
CA ALA A 295 -3.88 -19.63 -50.65
C ALA A 295 -3.25 -18.49 -51.49
N ARG A 296 -2.92 -18.87 -52.74
CA ARG A 296 -2.62 -18.10 -53.97
C ARG A 296 -3.32 -16.73 -54.04
N SER A 297 -2.80 -15.68 -54.68
CA SER A 297 -2.39 -15.64 -56.10
C SER A 297 -1.64 -14.35 -56.49
N SER A 298 -0.94 -14.47 -57.64
CA SER A 298 -0.55 -13.44 -58.63
C SER A 298 0.57 -12.43 -58.31
N ASP A 299 1.77 -12.76 -58.85
CA ASP A 299 2.84 -11.87 -59.35
C ASP A 299 2.31 -10.92 -60.49
N PRO A 300 3.11 -10.06 -61.18
CA PRO A 300 4.59 -9.91 -61.20
C PRO A 300 5.18 -8.48 -61.38
N TRP A 301 6.46 -8.25 -61.05
CA TRP A 301 7.53 -7.78 -61.98
C TRP A 301 8.81 -7.25 -61.29
N CYS A 302 9.92 -7.80 -61.78
CA CYS A 302 11.25 -7.22 -62.08
C CYS A 302 12.18 -6.65 -61.00
N GLY A 303 13.35 -7.30 -60.89
CA GLY A 303 14.60 -6.63 -61.27
C GLY A 303 15.83 -6.87 -60.39
N GLY A 304 16.83 -7.56 -60.93
CA GLY A 304 18.25 -7.26 -60.67
C GLY A 304 18.93 -7.99 -59.52
N GLY A 305 19.78 -8.96 -59.88
CA GLY A 305 20.55 -9.77 -58.92
C GLY A 305 21.89 -9.18 -58.49
N LEU A 306 22.57 -9.90 -57.59
CA LEU A 306 23.97 -10.37 -57.74
C LEU A 306 24.31 -11.29 -56.56
N ARG A 307 25.10 -12.33 -56.86
CA ARG A 307 25.40 -13.51 -56.04
C ARG A 307 26.68 -13.33 -55.21
N CYS A 308 26.78 -14.08 -54.09
CA CYS A 308 27.83 -15.09 -53.78
C CYS A 308 27.83 -15.37 -52.26
N ARG A 309 27.44 -16.56 -51.79
CA ARG A 309 28.13 -17.87 -51.69
C ARG A 309 28.82 -18.10 -50.33
N ARG A 310 28.32 -19.14 -49.64
CA ARG A 310 28.98 -20.15 -48.78
C ARG A 310 29.69 -19.62 -47.51
N GLY A 311 29.71 -20.32 -46.38
CA GLY A 311 29.34 -21.70 -46.09
C GLY A 311 29.37 -21.97 -44.59
N ILE A 312 28.68 -23.06 -44.25
CA ILE A 312 28.46 -23.63 -42.93
C ILE A 312 29.75 -24.29 -42.41
N GLY A 313 29.98 -24.18 -41.10
CA GLY A 313 30.97 -24.98 -40.36
C GLY A 313 30.47 -25.25 -38.94
N VAL A 314 29.79 -26.38 -38.76
CA VAL A 314 29.41 -26.97 -37.45
C VAL A 314 30.57 -27.79 -36.92
N ARG A 315 30.89 -27.71 -35.61
CA ARG A 315 31.37 -28.87 -34.84
C ARG A 315 30.90 -28.83 -33.37
N ARG A 316 30.39 -29.99 -32.92
CA ARG A 316 30.11 -30.41 -31.53
C ARG A 316 31.23 -31.34 -31.05
N GLY A 317 31.42 -31.42 -29.72
CA GLY A 317 31.99 -32.56 -28.97
C GLY A 317 32.48 -32.09 -27.58
N ARG A 318 31.86 -32.41 -26.44
CA ARG A 318 31.69 -33.66 -25.63
C ARG A 318 32.80 -33.90 -24.57
N ARG A 319 32.37 -34.00 -23.29
CA ARG A 319 32.89 -34.79 -22.12
C ARG A 319 34.31 -34.43 -21.60
N GLU A 320 34.73 -34.58 -20.33
CA GLU A 320 34.26 -35.30 -19.12
C GLU A 320 35.10 -34.88 -17.87
N SER A 321 34.61 -35.27 -16.67
CA SER A 321 35.35 -35.68 -15.43
C SER A 321 36.11 -34.71 -14.49
N ARG A 322 35.81 -34.86 -13.18
CA ARG A 322 36.58 -34.47 -11.97
C ARG A 322 37.67 -35.53 -11.65
N PRO A 323 38.63 -35.30 -10.72
CA PRO A 323 38.43 -35.61 -9.29
C PRO A 323 39.15 -34.69 -8.25
N HIS A 324 38.77 -34.85 -6.97
CA HIS A 324 39.46 -34.41 -5.73
C HIS A 324 40.50 -35.46 -5.26
N PRO A 325 41.44 -35.09 -4.36
CA PRO A 325 41.36 -35.40 -2.90
C PRO A 325 41.95 -34.23 -2.05
N GLY A 326 41.95 -34.14 -0.71
CA GLY A 326 41.48 -34.96 0.41
C GLY A 326 42.00 -34.37 1.75
N CYS A 327 41.19 -34.50 2.81
CA CYS A 327 41.45 -34.71 4.25
C CYS A 327 42.48 -33.89 5.08
N GLY A 328 42.01 -33.45 6.26
CA GLY A 328 42.80 -33.21 7.47
C GLY A 328 41.91 -32.77 8.65
N ALA A 329 41.72 -33.62 9.65
CA ALA A 329 40.89 -33.42 10.84
C ALA A 329 41.69 -33.70 12.11
N VAL A 330 41.57 -32.88 13.17
CA VAL A 330 41.71 -33.15 14.64
C VAL A 330 41.20 -31.85 15.33
N GLY A 331 40.45 -31.77 16.43
CA GLY A 331 39.90 -32.71 17.41
C GLY A 331 39.82 -32.04 18.80
N SER A 332 38.79 -32.41 19.58
CA SER A 332 38.62 -32.28 21.05
C SER A 332 38.08 -30.96 21.65
N ARG A 333 37.36 -30.90 22.79
CA ARG A 333 36.33 -31.73 23.49
C ARG A 333 35.96 -30.97 24.80
N ARG A 334 34.78 -31.25 25.38
CA ARG A 334 34.30 -31.03 26.78
C ARG A 334 33.77 -29.62 27.13
N THR A 335 32.91 -29.38 28.14
CA THR A 335 31.60 -29.89 28.64
C THR A 335 31.33 -29.19 29.98
N PHE A 336 30.05 -29.04 30.36
CA PHE A 336 29.47 -28.81 31.71
C PHE A 336 29.29 -27.39 32.27
N GLY A 337 28.07 -27.14 32.80
CA GLY A 337 27.84 -26.30 33.98
C GLY A 337 26.55 -25.47 34.02
N THR A 338 25.46 -26.02 34.55
CA THR A 338 24.42 -25.29 35.33
C THR A 338 24.50 -25.83 36.77
N PRO A 339 24.21 -25.02 37.83
CA PRO A 339 22.84 -25.03 38.37
C PRO A 339 22.35 -23.75 39.13
N ALA A 340 21.00 -23.65 39.20
CA ALA A 340 20.13 -23.36 40.36
C ALA A 340 20.07 -21.99 41.13
N ALA A 341 18.84 -21.43 41.10
CA ALA A 341 17.88 -21.21 42.21
C ALA A 341 18.01 -20.08 43.26
N GLY A 342 16.86 -19.41 43.49
CA GLY A 342 16.46 -18.68 44.72
C GLY A 342 15.21 -17.81 44.48
N ARG A 343 13.98 -18.27 44.80
CA ARG A 343 13.11 -17.91 45.97
C ARG A 343 12.93 -16.38 46.17
N GLY A 344 11.75 -15.77 46.33
CA GLY A 344 10.35 -16.18 46.47
C GLY A 344 9.53 -15.03 47.13
N VAL A 345 8.25 -15.30 47.46
CA VAL A 345 7.29 -14.53 48.32
C VAL A 345 6.51 -13.41 47.57
N ARG A 346 5.22 -13.55 47.19
CA ARG A 346 3.89 -13.72 47.87
C ARG A 346 3.12 -12.41 48.14
N HIS A 347 1.89 -12.39 47.59
CA HIS A 347 0.63 -11.73 48.03
C HIS A 347 0.63 -10.19 48.17
N VAL A 348 -0.42 -9.44 47.78
CA VAL A 348 -1.80 -9.47 48.28
C VAL A 348 -2.72 -8.73 47.31
N CYS A 349 -3.93 -9.26 47.14
CA CYS A 349 -5.10 -8.65 46.52
C CYS A 349 -6.01 -8.09 47.64
N PRO A 350 -6.75 -6.99 47.43
CA PRO A 350 -8.00 -6.81 48.16
C PRO A 350 -9.22 -6.75 47.24
N ARG A 351 -10.27 -7.42 47.71
CA ARG A 351 -11.64 -7.43 47.20
C ARG A 351 -12.46 -6.25 47.75
N SER A 352 -13.49 -5.92 46.97
CA SER A 352 -14.89 -5.59 47.36
C SER A 352 -15.27 -4.18 47.83
N ARG A 353 -16.27 -3.59 47.16
CA ARG A 353 -17.70 -3.45 47.57
C ARG A 353 -18.41 -2.44 46.63
N THR A 354 -19.33 -2.86 45.77
CA THR A 354 -20.81 -2.81 45.93
C THR A 354 -21.38 -1.55 46.58
N THR A 355 -22.10 -0.72 45.79
CA THR A 355 -23.41 -0.12 46.15
C THR A 355 -24.14 0.47 44.92
N ARG A 356 -25.36 -0.02 44.68
CA ARG A 356 -26.55 0.63 44.07
C ARG A 356 -27.72 0.28 45.03
N PRO A 357 -28.95 0.87 45.01
CA PRO A 357 -29.55 1.81 44.03
C PRO A 357 -30.38 2.96 44.68
N GLY A 358 -30.95 3.85 43.86
CA GLY A 358 -32.01 4.79 44.26
C GLY A 358 -32.95 5.14 43.10
N LYS A 359 -34.25 4.81 43.24
CA LYS A 359 -35.38 5.12 42.34
C LYS A 359 -36.20 6.28 42.92
N GLY A 360 -36.86 7.05 42.05
CA GLY A 360 -38.08 7.86 42.33
C GLY A 360 -38.29 8.91 41.23
N ARG A 361 -39.11 8.68 40.19
CA ARG A 361 -40.59 8.75 40.03
C ARG A 361 -41.20 10.18 39.94
N ARG A 362 -41.77 10.45 38.75
CA ARG A 362 -43.07 11.09 38.38
C ARG A 362 -43.31 12.55 38.82
N SER A 363 -44.08 13.41 38.14
CA SER A 363 -45.23 13.24 37.22
C SER A 363 -45.62 14.60 36.58
N ASP A 364 -46.23 14.52 35.37
CA ASP A 364 -47.38 15.28 34.82
C ASP A 364 -47.29 16.83 34.68
N ALA A 365 -47.90 17.55 33.73
CA ALA A 365 -49.12 17.37 32.94
C ALA A 365 -49.10 18.34 31.71
N VAL A 366 -49.59 17.94 30.53
CA VAL A 366 -50.87 18.33 29.87
C VAL A 366 -50.92 19.70 29.17
N GLY A 367 -51.32 19.70 27.89
CA GLY A 367 -51.83 20.87 27.17
C GLY A 367 -52.12 20.64 25.68
N CYS A 368 -53.39 20.52 25.32
CA CYS A 368 -53.95 20.24 23.98
C CYS A 368 -53.81 21.37 22.95
N GLY A 369 -53.86 21.03 21.65
CA GLY A 369 -54.20 21.97 20.57
C GLY A 369 -54.33 21.30 19.19
N ARG A 370 -55.53 21.36 18.58
CA ARG A 370 -55.92 20.77 17.29
C ARG A 370 -55.35 21.54 16.08
N GLY A 371 -55.18 20.88 14.92
CA GLY A 371 -55.16 21.58 13.62
C GLY A 371 -54.60 20.84 12.40
N SER A 372 -55.45 20.13 11.69
CA SER A 372 -55.49 19.89 10.22
C SER A 372 -54.22 19.59 9.39
N ARG A 373 -54.22 18.36 8.83
CA ARG A 373 -53.93 17.96 7.43
C ARG A 373 -52.73 18.60 6.71
N ASN A 374 -51.70 17.79 6.48
CA ASN A 374 -51.17 17.61 5.13
C ASN A 374 -50.63 16.18 4.95
N ALA A 375 -51.01 15.57 3.83
CA ALA A 375 -50.70 14.20 3.48
C ALA A 375 -49.19 14.03 3.25
N THR A 376 -48.59 13.07 3.95
CA THR A 376 -47.31 12.47 3.56
C THR A 376 -47.53 10.98 3.41
N PHE A 377 -47.34 10.50 2.18
CA PHE A 377 -47.20 9.08 1.87
C PHE A 377 -45.98 8.54 2.64
N ARG A 378 -46.23 7.77 3.71
CA ARG A 378 -45.22 6.90 4.30
C ARG A 378 -45.37 5.52 3.69
N ALA A 379 -44.50 5.19 2.74
CA ALA A 379 -44.20 3.79 2.44
C ALA A 379 -43.23 3.27 3.52
N PRO A 380 -43.48 2.11 4.15
CA PRO A 380 -42.53 1.51 5.07
C PRO A 380 -41.44 0.80 4.26
N TRP A 381 -40.22 1.35 4.26
CA TRP A 381 -39.05 0.56 3.86
C TRP A 381 -38.71 -0.39 5.01
N VAL A 382 -39.13 -1.64 4.83
CA VAL A 382 -38.58 -2.79 5.53
C VAL A 382 -37.11 -2.88 5.10
N ALA A 383 -36.20 -2.77 6.07
CA ALA A 383 -34.80 -3.06 5.87
C ALA A 383 -34.66 -4.55 5.53
N ASP A 384 -34.53 -4.87 4.24
CA ASP A 384 -34.07 -6.18 3.80
C ASP A 384 -32.53 -6.18 3.93
N HIS A 385 -32.03 -6.81 4.99
CA HIS A 385 -30.62 -7.11 5.20
C HIS A 385 -30.13 -8.11 4.15
N ARG A 386 -29.95 -7.65 2.91
CA ARG A 386 -29.10 -8.33 1.93
C ARG A 386 -27.82 -7.53 1.81
N GLY A 387 -26.78 -8.08 2.44
CA GLY A 387 -25.44 -7.52 2.42
C GLY A 387 -25.03 -7.09 1.02
N ILE A 388 -24.75 -5.80 0.90
CA ILE A 388 -23.89 -5.28 -0.15
C ILE A 388 -22.56 -6.00 0.07
N ARG A 389 -22.27 -7.00 -0.76
CA ARG A 389 -20.92 -7.50 -0.88
C ARG A 389 -20.11 -6.39 -1.52
N LEU A 390 -19.50 -5.55 -0.68
CA LEU A 390 -18.32 -4.80 -1.07
C LEU A 390 -17.35 -5.82 -1.69
N ALA A 391 -16.86 -5.50 -2.87
CA ALA A 391 -15.92 -6.34 -3.56
C ALA A 391 -14.70 -6.52 -2.64
N ASP A 392 -14.56 -7.73 -2.11
CA ASP A 392 -13.36 -8.19 -1.43
C ASP A 392 -12.17 -7.99 -2.38
N ARG A 393 -11.47 -6.88 -2.19
CA ARG A 393 -10.18 -6.57 -2.80
C ARG A 393 -9.14 -6.39 -1.71
N THR A 394 -9.08 -7.34 -0.78
CA THR A 394 -7.88 -7.53 0.03
C THR A 394 -6.73 -7.98 -0.88
N GLY A 395 -5.84 -7.06 -1.25
CA GLY A 395 -4.51 -7.36 -1.83
C GLY A 395 -4.27 -6.88 -3.28
N PRO A 396 -3.08 -6.29 -3.57
CA PRO A 396 -2.78 -5.67 -4.85
C PRO A 396 -2.27 -6.72 -5.85
N PHE A 397 -3.19 -7.46 -6.46
CA PHE A 397 -2.86 -8.31 -7.63
C PHE A 397 -3.93 -8.27 -8.72
N HIS A 398 -4.73 -7.20 -8.86
CA HIS A 398 -5.57 -7.04 -10.05
C HIS A 398 -5.82 -5.55 -10.37
N ALA A 399 -4.78 -4.85 -10.84
CA ALA A 399 -4.94 -3.55 -11.50
C ALA A 399 -3.86 -3.23 -12.57
N ILE A 400 -2.97 -4.18 -12.93
CA ILE A 400 -1.90 -3.91 -13.92
C ILE A 400 -1.83 -4.94 -15.08
N ASP A 401 -2.74 -5.91 -15.20
CA ASP A 401 -2.62 -6.97 -16.23
C ASP A 401 -3.80 -7.12 -17.23
N GLU A 402 -4.78 -6.19 -17.27
CA GLU A 402 -5.86 -6.23 -18.27
C GLU A 402 -5.77 -5.15 -19.37
N ALA A 403 -4.82 -4.20 -19.28
CA ALA A 403 -4.56 -3.21 -20.33
C ALA A 403 -3.65 -3.73 -21.48
N ALA A 404 -3.20 -4.99 -21.43
CA ALA A 404 -2.28 -5.56 -22.43
C ALA A 404 -2.88 -6.72 -23.28
N ARG A 405 -4.19 -6.97 -23.22
CA ARG A 405 -4.84 -8.06 -23.97
C ARG A 405 -5.92 -7.67 -24.99
N LEU A 406 -6.23 -6.40 -25.19
CA LEU A 406 -7.21 -5.96 -26.20
C LEU A 406 -6.64 -5.10 -27.34
N VAL A 407 -5.33 -5.18 -27.60
CA VAL A 407 -4.74 -4.77 -28.89
C VAL A 407 -4.14 -5.98 -29.59
N ARG A 408 -5.04 -6.82 -30.14
CA ARG A 408 -4.84 -7.67 -31.32
C ARG A 408 -6.17 -8.07 -31.90
#